data_AF-A0AAV8YI37-F1
#
_entry.id   AF-A0AAV8YI37-F1
#
_cell.length_a   1.000
_cell.length_b   1.000
_cell.length_c   1.000
_cell.angle_alpha   90.00
_cell.angle_beta   90.00
_cell.angle_gamma   90.00
#
_symmetry.space_group_name_H-M   'P 1'
#
loop_
_entity.id
_entity.type
_entity.pdbx_description
1 polymer ?
#
loop_
_entity_poly.entity_id
_entity_poly.type
_entity_poly.pdbx_seq_one_letter_code
_entity_poly.pdbx_strand_id
1 'polypeptide(L)'
;HITYEIRTEIKRLGRTIPDLIISKTDVGKSRNYSRNFNSSAYDIFKWLCGCPRKVFCFICLVMGGNQSAWTQEGCVGKGRHKATEGRENIRLHNENVDKNRHNLNQISNCIKLNNKNK
;
A
#
# COMPACT_ATOMS: atom_id res chain seq x y z
N HIS A 1 15.41 -1.43 -5.49
CA HIS A 1 15.03 -0.56 -6.63
C HIS A 1 14.09 -1.34 -7.55
N ILE A 2 12.91 -0.80 -7.86
CA ILE A 2 11.92 -1.39 -8.79
C ILE A 2 12.22 -0.86 -10.19
N THR A 3 12.61 -1.77 -11.10
CA THR A 3 12.90 -1.47 -12.52
C THR A 3 11.62 -1.34 -13.35
N TYR A 4 11.74 -0.84 -14.58
CA TYR A 4 10.59 -0.66 -15.49
C TYR A 4 9.89 -1.98 -15.84
N GLU A 5 10.65 -3.04 -16.05
CA GLU A 5 10.16 -4.38 -16.36
C GLU A 5 9.32 -4.92 -15.20
N ILE A 6 9.81 -4.76 -13.96
CA ILE A 6 9.08 -5.14 -12.76
C ILE A 6 7.77 -4.34 -12.64
N ARG A 7 7.76 -3.04 -12.94
CA ARG A 7 6.51 -2.24 -12.92
C ARG A 7 5.51 -2.73 -13.96
N THR A 8 6.00 -3.09 -15.14
CA THR A 8 5.16 -3.63 -16.22
C THR A 8 4.54 -4.95 -15.81
N GLU A 9 5.31 -5.81 -15.15
CA GLU A 9 4.81 -7.10 -14.65
C GLU A 9 3.82 -6.94 -13.48
N ILE A 10 4.10 -6.06 -12.53
CA ILE A 10 3.16 -5.71 -11.44
C ILE A 10 1.83 -5.18 -12.01
N LYS A 11 1.91 -4.34 -13.05
CA LYS A 11 0.73 -3.81 -13.74
C LYS A 11 -0.07 -4.94 -14.41
N ARG A 12 0.60 -5.91 -15.02
CA ARG A 12 -0.01 -7.07 -15.69
C ARG A 12 -0.68 -8.02 -14.69
N LEU A 13 0.00 -8.34 -13.59
CA LEU A 13 -0.48 -9.24 -12.53
C LEU A 13 -1.60 -8.60 -11.68
N GLY A 14 -1.66 -7.28 -11.64
CA GLY A 14 -2.65 -6.56 -10.86
C GLY A 14 -2.33 -6.57 -9.36
N ARG A 15 -3.36 -6.31 -8.55
CA ARG A 15 -3.22 -6.03 -7.13
C ARG A 15 -3.19 -7.31 -6.30
N THR A 16 -2.03 -7.66 -5.76
CA THR A 16 -1.90 -8.79 -4.83
C THR A 16 -2.52 -8.46 -3.47
N ILE A 17 -3.43 -9.32 -3.01
CA ILE A 17 -4.18 -9.19 -1.75
C ILE A 17 -3.99 -10.44 -0.87
N PRO A 18 -2.76 -10.74 -0.44
CA PRO A 18 -2.50 -11.92 0.37
C PRO A 18 -3.19 -11.84 1.73
N ASP A 19 -3.48 -12.98 2.33
CA ASP A 19 -3.77 -13.01 3.76
C ASP A 19 -2.48 -12.71 4.54
N LEU A 20 -2.50 -11.62 5.32
CA LEU A 20 -1.30 -11.07 5.93
C LEU A 20 -1.21 -11.44 7.40
N ILE A 21 -0.17 -12.20 7.73
CA ILE A 21 0.20 -12.52 9.10
C ILE A 21 1.07 -11.39 9.66
N ILE A 22 0.48 -10.20 9.80
CA ILE A 22 1.13 -9.06 10.44
C ILE A 22 0.47 -8.86 11.79
N SER A 23 1.14 -9.32 12.84
CA SER A 23 0.76 -9.05 14.23
C SER A 23 1.87 -8.25 14.90
N LYS A 24 1.47 -7.29 15.73
CA LYS A 24 2.41 -6.54 16.55
C LYS A 24 1.85 -6.32 17.94
N THR A 25 2.61 -6.75 18.92
CA THR A 25 2.33 -6.50 20.34
C THR A 25 3.25 -5.40 20.84
N ASP A 26 2.68 -4.26 21.22
CA ASP A 26 3.37 -3.19 21.93
C ASP A 26 3.06 -3.32 23.44
N VAL A 27 4.10 -3.36 24.26
CA VAL A 27 3.96 -3.30 25.73
C VAL A 27 3.64 -1.87 26.14
N GLY A 28 2.59 -1.70 26.95
CA GLY A 28 2.22 -0.41 27.51
C GLY A 28 2.36 -0.37 29.02
N LYS A 29 2.42 0.83 29.59
CA LYS A 29 2.56 1.05 31.04
C LYS A 29 1.48 0.33 31.88
N SER A 30 0.26 0.19 31.35
CA SER A 30 -0.87 -0.42 32.06
C SER A 30 -1.47 -1.65 31.37
N ARG A 31 -1.25 -1.81 30.06
CA ARG A 31 -1.75 -2.96 29.29
C ARG A 31 -0.93 -3.16 28.02
N ASN A 32 -0.92 -4.38 27.53
CA ASN A 32 -0.36 -4.73 26.23
C ASN A 32 -1.37 -4.43 25.12
N TYR A 33 -0.86 -4.02 23.95
CA TYR A 33 -1.68 -3.69 22.80
C TYR A 33 -1.23 -4.56 21.65
N SER A 34 -2.10 -5.46 21.19
CA SER A 34 -1.89 -6.20 19.96
C SER A 34 -2.62 -5.51 18.82
N ARG A 35 -1.96 -5.37 17.67
CA ARG A 35 -2.57 -4.96 16.41
C ARG A 35 -2.32 -6.04 15.37
N ASN A 36 -3.39 -6.48 14.73
CA ASN A 36 -3.33 -7.39 13.60
C ASN A 36 -3.74 -6.65 12.34
N PHE A 37 -3.17 -7.03 11.21
CA PHE A 37 -3.68 -6.58 9.93
C PHE A 37 -5.07 -7.16 9.70
N ASN A 38 -6.00 -6.33 9.21
CA ASN A 38 -7.33 -6.74 8.82
C ASN A 38 -7.42 -6.70 7.29
N SER A 39 -7.73 -7.84 6.67
CA SER A 39 -7.87 -7.97 5.21
C SER A 39 -8.93 -7.06 4.60
N SER A 40 -9.95 -6.62 5.37
CA SER A 40 -10.92 -5.62 4.93
C SER A 40 -10.29 -4.27 4.56
N ALA A 41 -9.06 -4.00 5.02
CA ALA A 41 -8.30 -2.83 4.60
C ALA A 41 -8.07 -2.80 3.08
N TYR A 42 -7.99 -3.96 2.41
CA TYR A 42 -7.89 -4.01 0.95
C TYR A 42 -9.16 -3.53 0.25
N ASP A 43 -10.31 -3.62 0.90
CA ASP A 43 -11.57 -3.15 0.35
C ASP A 43 -11.78 -1.66 0.56
N ILE A 44 -11.39 -1.17 1.74
CA ILE A 44 -11.42 0.25 2.07
C ILE A 44 -10.40 1.01 1.22
N PHE A 45 -9.17 0.50 1.11
CA PHE A 45 -8.08 1.13 0.39
C PHE A 45 -7.78 0.37 -0.90
N LYS A 46 -8.45 0.74 -2.00
CA LYS A 46 -8.26 0.08 -3.31
C LYS A 46 -6.84 0.25 -3.89
N TRP A 47 -6.09 1.22 -3.40
CA TRP A 47 -4.67 1.41 -3.72
C TRP A 47 -3.73 0.48 -2.94
N LEU A 48 -4.19 -0.19 -1.88
CA LEU A 48 -3.38 -1.05 -1.02
C LEU A 48 -3.16 -2.43 -1.66
N CYS A 49 -1.93 -2.91 -1.64
CA CYS A 49 -1.55 -4.29 -1.97
C CYS A 49 -0.56 -4.81 -0.93
N GLY A 50 -0.22 -6.10 -0.97
CA GLY A 50 0.75 -6.65 -0.02
C GLY A 50 1.50 -7.87 -0.52
N CYS A 51 2.50 -8.22 0.27
CA CYS A 51 3.16 -9.53 0.29
C CYS A 51 3.14 -10.03 1.74
N PRO A 52 3.32 -11.34 2.04
CA PRO A 52 2.99 -11.96 3.34
C PRO A 52 3.40 -11.21 4.63
N ARG A 53 4.40 -10.33 4.60
CA ARG A 53 4.90 -9.58 5.75
C ARG A 53 4.80 -8.05 5.63
N LYS A 54 4.32 -7.50 4.51
CA LYS A 54 4.39 -6.06 4.21
C LYS A 54 3.22 -5.59 3.34
N VAL A 55 2.81 -4.33 3.53
CA VAL A 55 1.86 -3.66 2.62
C VAL A 55 2.54 -2.58 1.79
N PHE A 56 2.02 -2.33 0.60
CA PHE A 56 2.52 -1.36 -0.38
C PHE A 56 1.36 -0.61 -1.03
N CYS A 57 1.65 0.53 -1.66
CA CYS A 57 0.70 1.20 -2.53
C CYS A 57 0.88 0.69 -3.96
N PHE A 58 -0.12 0.00 -4.49
CA PHE A 58 -0.13 -0.56 -5.85
C PHE A 58 0.10 0.54 -6.91
N ILE A 59 -0.57 1.68 -6.73
CA ILE A 59 -0.41 2.83 -7.65
C ILE A 59 1.03 3.34 -7.62
N CYS A 60 1.64 3.45 -6.44
CA CYS A 60 3.04 3.87 -6.35
C CYS A 60 4.01 2.83 -6.91
N LEU A 61 3.75 1.53 -6.73
CA LEU A 61 4.56 0.47 -7.33
C LEU A 61 4.58 0.57 -8.86
N VAL A 62 3.41 0.85 -9.46
CA VAL A 62 3.28 0.96 -10.92
C VAL A 62 3.82 2.30 -11.45
N MET A 63 3.58 3.41 -10.74
CA MET A 63 3.75 4.78 -11.28
C MET A 63 4.72 5.67 -10.50
N GLY A 64 4.85 5.48 -9.18
CA GLY A 64 5.46 6.46 -8.26
C GLY A 64 6.99 6.38 -8.13
N GLY A 65 7.63 5.46 -8.85
CA GLY A 65 9.09 5.32 -8.78
C GLY A 65 9.61 4.84 -7.43
N ASN A 66 10.91 5.04 -7.18
CA ASN A 66 11.66 4.42 -6.09
C ASN A 66 11.83 5.33 -4.84
N GLN A 67 10.93 6.29 -4.64
CA GLN A 67 11.13 7.38 -3.68
C GLN A 67 10.28 7.30 -2.40
N SER A 68 9.47 6.24 -2.20
CA SER A 68 8.63 6.13 -1.00
C SER A 68 8.76 4.80 -0.27
N ALA A 69 8.50 4.82 1.04
CA ALA A 69 8.35 3.62 1.85
C ALA A 69 7.24 2.69 1.31
N TRP A 70 6.28 3.24 0.56
CA TRP A 70 5.21 2.52 -0.10
C TRP A 70 5.65 1.73 -1.34
N THR A 71 6.91 1.90 -1.80
CA THR A 71 7.47 1.17 -2.95
C THR A 71 8.76 0.42 -2.65
N GLN A 72 9.69 0.94 -1.83
CA GLN A 72 10.96 0.24 -1.53
C GLN A 72 10.86 -0.73 -0.35
N GLU A 73 10.39 -0.24 0.79
CA GLU A 73 10.49 -0.99 2.05
C GLU A 73 9.20 -1.71 2.42
N GLY A 74 8.06 -1.21 1.95
CA GLY A 74 6.74 -1.60 2.43
C GLY A 74 6.45 -1.04 3.81
N CYS A 75 5.19 -0.70 4.07
CA CYS A 75 4.77 -0.31 5.40
C CYS A 75 4.53 -1.56 6.25
N VAL A 76 5.19 -1.63 7.41
CA VAL A 76 4.92 -2.57 8.49
C VAL A 76 4.70 -1.72 9.72
N GLY A 77 3.70 -2.01 10.55
CA GLY A 77 3.44 -1.24 11.77
C GLY A 77 4.70 -1.14 12.63
N LYS A 78 5.38 0.02 12.63
CA LYS A 78 6.50 0.30 13.54
C LYS A 78 5.90 0.76 14.89
N GLY A 79 6.62 0.52 16.01
CA GLY A 79 6.05 0.50 17.37
C GLY A 79 5.52 1.87 17.83
N ARG A 80 4.95 1.97 19.04
CA ARG A 80 4.23 3.17 19.55
C ARG A 80 4.80 4.56 19.20
N HIS A 81 6.11 4.77 19.28
CA HIS A 81 6.74 6.07 18.96
C HIS A 81 6.83 6.36 17.44
N LYS A 82 6.79 5.32 16.60
CA LYS A 82 6.76 5.43 15.12
C LYS A 82 5.38 5.11 14.54
N ALA A 83 4.40 4.78 15.38
CA ALA A 83 3.02 4.55 14.97
C ALA A 83 2.33 5.87 14.59
N THR A 84 2.70 6.98 15.23
CA THR A 84 2.29 8.34 14.82
C THR A 84 2.89 8.71 13.47
N GLU A 85 4.17 8.46 13.24
CA GLU A 85 4.81 8.64 11.92
C GLU A 85 4.18 7.75 10.85
N GLY A 86 3.87 6.48 11.18
CA GLY A 86 3.20 5.56 10.26
C GLY A 86 1.77 6.01 9.93
N ARG A 87 1.01 6.46 10.92
CA ARG A 87 -0.34 7.01 10.73
C ARG A 87 -0.31 8.31 9.93
N GLU A 88 0.64 9.18 10.22
CA GLU A 88 0.82 10.44 9.50
C GLU A 88 1.24 10.19 8.06
N ASN A 89 2.17 9.25 7.81
CA ASN A 89 2.53 8.82 6.46
C ASN A 89 1.33 8.23 5.70
N ILE A 90 0.45 7.47 6.36
CA ILE A 90 -0.80 6.98 5.78
C ILE A 90 -1.75 8.14 5.49
N ARG A 91 -1.89 9.09 6.43
CA ARG A 91 -2.75 10.27 6.29
C ARG A 91 -2.31 11.13 5.12
N LEU A 92 -1.03 11.51 5.06
CA LEU A 92 -0.44 12.27 3.97
C LEU A 92 -0.50 11.51 2.64
N HIS A 93 -0.32 10.19 2.64
CA HIS A 93 -0.50 9.38 1.45
C HIS A 93 -1.94 9.43 0.95
N ASN A 94 -2.92 9.25 1.84
CA ASN A 94 -4.34 9.33 1.51
C ASN A 94 -4.72 10.73 0.99
N GLU A 95 -4.26 11.80 1.64
CA GLU A 95 -4.48 13.16 1.15
C GLU A 95 -3.92 13.37 -0.26
N ASN A 96 -2.72 12.84 -0.54
CA ASN A 96 -2.14 12.91 -1.88
C ASN A 96 -2.91 12.05 -2.88
N VAL A 97 -3.38 10.86 -2.49
CA VAL A 97 -4.23 10.01 -3.33
C VAL A 97 -5.55 10.71 -3.64
N ASP A 98 -6.17 11.36 -2.66
CA ASP A 98 -7.44 12.07 -2.83
C ASP A 98 -7.27 13.33 -3.69
N LYS A 99 -6.23 14.14 -3.47
CA LYS A 99 -5.88 15.28 -4.33
C LYS A 99 -5.67 14.87 -5.78
N ASN A 100 -5.12 13.68 -6.01
CA ASN A 100 -4.83 13.16 -7.34
C ASN A 100 -5.92 12.21 -7.87
N ARG A 101 -7.03 12.02 -7.14
CA ARG A 101 -8.05 11.00 -7.44
C ARG A 101 -8.58 11.08 -8.87
N HIS A 102 -8.81 12.28 -9.39
CA HIS A 102 -9.29 12.47 -10.77
C HIS A 102 -8.30 11.87 -11.79
N ASN A 103 -7.02 12.23 -11.66
CA ASN A 103 -5.95 11.72 -12.52
C ASN A 103 -5.79 10.20 -12.35
N LEU A 104 -5.83 9.72 -11.11
CA LEU A 104 -5.75 8.28 -10.81
C LEU A 104 -6.92 7.49 -11.42
N ASN A 105 -8.13 8.06 -11.45
CA ASN A 105 -9.30 7.44 -12.07
C ASN A 105 -9.18 7.39 -13.60
N GLN A 106 -8.76 8.50 -14.22
CA GLN A 106 -8.50 8.56 -15.66
C GLN A 106 -7.47 7.48 -16.07
N ILE A 107 -6.37 7.41 -15.32
CA ILE A 107 -5.30 6.43 -15.55
C ILE A 107 -5.80 4.99 -15.29
N SER A 108 -6.52 4.75 -14.19
CA SER A 108 -7.08 3.43 -13.87
C SER A 108 -8.00 2.92 -14.98
N ASN A 109 -8.81 3.81 -15.56
CA ASN A 109 -9.65 3.49 -16.72
C ASN A 109 -8.80 3.15 -17.95
N CYS A 110 -7.76 3.92 -18.25
CA CYS A 110 -6.82 3.59 -19.35
C CYS A 110 -6.14 2.23 -19.15
N ILE A 111 -5.81 1.84 -17.92
CA ILE A 111 -5.23 0.52 -17.62
C ILE A 111 -6.26 -0.58 -17.85
N LYS A 112 -7.49 -0.42 -17.36
CA LYS A 112 -8.58 -1.38 -17.56
C LYS A 112 -8.91 -1.59 -19.04
N LEU A 113 -8.92 -0.50 -19.83
CA LEU A 113 -9.16 -0.55 -21.27
C LEU A 113 -8.05 -1.32 -22.00
N ASN A 114 -6.78 -1.07 -21.67
CA ASN A 114 -5.64 -1.79 -22.27
C ASN A 114 -5.62 -3.29 -21.93
N ASN A 115 -6.14 -3.69 -20.77
CA ASN A 115 -6.25 -5.11 -20.40
C ASN A 115 -7.47 -5.81 -21.03
N LYS A 116 -8.47 -5.08 -21.53
CA LYS A 116 -9.63 -5.65 -22.25
C LYS A 116 -9.40 -5.79 -23.76
N ASN A 117 -8.41 -5.08 -24.31
CA ASN A 117 -8.08 -5.06 -25.74
C ASN A 117 -6.96 -6.07 -26.11
N LYS A 118 -6.69 -7.04 -25.24
CA LYS A 118 -5.78 -8.17 -25.45
C LYS A 118 -6.53 -9.46 -25.16
#